data_AF-A0A3M4T8W7-F1
#
_entry.id   AF-A0A3M4T8W7-F1
#
_cell.length_a   1.000
_cell.length_b   1.000
_cell.length_c   1.000
_cell.angle_alpha   90.00
_cell.angle_beta   90.00
_cell.angle_gamma   90.00
#
_symmetry.space_group_name_H-M   'P 1'
#
loop_
_entity.id
_entity.type
_entity.pdbx_description
1 polymer ?
#
loop_
_entity_poly.entity_id
_entity_poly.type
_entity_poly.pdbx_seq_one_letter_code
_entity_poly.pdbx_strand_id
1 'polypeptide(L)' 'MKGRSPFKAISFLQEDEMSGWLREFPEHAMCGSGLGDLSIIHDWRRLCSLNPSRRVYIWSEDVHLGAFDQLPRL' A
#
# COMPACT_ATOMS: atom_id res chain seq x y z
N MET A 1 3.40 7.42 29.60
CA MET A 1 2.93 7.52 28.19
C MET A 1 2.08 6.30 27.88
N LYS A 2 0.80 6.48 27.54
CA LYS A 2 -0.09 5.34 27.24
C LYS A 2 0.42 4.70 25.94
N GLY A 3 0.98 3.49 26.02
CA GLY A 3 1.58 2.73 24.91
C GLY A 3 0.58 2.26 23.84
N ARG A 4 -0.24 3.18 23.32
CA ARG A 4 -1.08 2.91 22.15
C ARG A 4 -0.21 3.05 20.90
N SER A 5 -0.33 2.09 19.99
CA SER A 5 0.31 2.17 18.69
C SER A 5 -0.04 3.51 18.02
N PRO A 6 0.94 4.27 17.50
CA PRO A 6 0.67 5.45 16.68
C PRO A 6 0.12 5.07 15.30
N PHE A 7 0.13 3.78 14.97
CA PHE A 7 -0.32 3.24 13.70
C PHE A 7 -1.75 2.71 13.81
N LYS A 8 -2.56 3.03 12.82
CA LYS A 8 -3.90 2.48 12.62
C LYS A 8 -3.87 1.59 11.37
N ALA A 9 -4.51 0.44 11.42
CA ALA A 9 -4.72 -0.37 10.22
C ALA A 9 -5.47 0.46 9.17
N ILE A 10 -4.99 0.43 7.93
CA ILE A 10 -5.46 1.29 6.83
C ILE A 10 -6.87 0.92 6.39
N SER A 11 -7.12 -0.36 6.15
CA SER A 11 -8.43 -0.88 5.80
C SER A 11 -8.51 -2.37 6.11
N PHE A 12 -9.72 -2.87 6.35
CA PHE A 12 -10.00 -4.30 6.25
C PHE A 12 -10.44 -4.59 4.83
N LEU A 13 -9.78 -5.55 4.20
CA LEU A 13 -10.00 -5.93 2.82
C LEU A 13 -11.43 -6.46 2.63
N GLN A 14 -12.17 -5.88 1.69
CA GLN A 14 -13.47 -6.42 1.28
C GLN A 14 -13.29 -7.51 0.21
N GLU A 15 -14.30 -8.37 0.04
CA GLU A 15 -14.23 -9.54 -0.85
C GLU A 15 -14.01 -9.16 -2.34
N ASP A 16 -14.60 -8.04 -2.77
CA ASP A 16 -14.44 -7.48 -4.10
C ASP A 16 -13.02 -6.94 -4.33
N GLU A 17 -12.47 -6.21 -3.35
CA GLU A 17 -11.08 -5.75 -3.38
C GLU A 17 -10.10 -6.93 -3.41
N MET A 18 -10.33 -7.97 -2.59
CA MET A 18 -9.52 -9.19 -2.57
C MET A 18 -9.54 -9.91 -3.92
N SER A 19 -10.71 -10.00 -4.56
CA SER A 19 -10.85 -10.62 -5.88
C SER A 19 -10.06 -9.87 -6.96
N GLY A 20 -10.02 -8.53 -6.87
CA GLY A 20 -9.15 -7.70 -7.72
C GLY A 20 -7.67 -8.01 -7.51
N TRP A 21 -7.24 -8.06 -6.25
CA TRP A 21 -5.83 -8.32 -5.91
C TRP A 21 -5.39 -9.72 -6.37
N LEU A 22 -6.22 -10.73 -6.19
CA LEU A 22 -5.92 -12.10 -6.64
C LEU A 22 -5.80 -12.20 -8.17
N ARG A 23 -6.45 -11.32 -8.93
CA ARG A 23 -6.31 -11.26 -10.38
C ARG A 23 -4.98 -10.65 -10.81
N GLU A 24 -4.48 -9.64 -10.09
CA GLU A 24 -3.20 -8.97 -10.35
C GLU A 24 -1.99 -9.73 -9.76
N PHE A 25 -2.24 -10.62 -8.80
CA PHE A 25 -1.21 -11.32 -8.05
C PHE A 25 -0.25 -12.18 -8.89
N PRO A 26 -0.69 -12.97 -9.89
CA PRO A 26 0.23 -13.82 -10.65
C PRO A 26 1.37 -13.03 -11.31
N GLU A 27 1.09 -11.85 -11.86
CA GLU A 27 2.12 -10.99 -12.47
C GLU A 27 3.12 -10.46 -11.43
N HIS A 28 2.63 -10.06 -10.25
CA HIS A 28 3.48 -9.58 -9.17
C HIS A 28 4.33 -10.71 -8.56
N ALA A 29 3.78 -11.92 -8.45
CA ALA A 29 4.50 -13.10 -7.97
C ALA A 29 5.67 -13.47 -8.89
N MET A 30 5.53 -13.28 -10.21
CA MET A 30 6.63 -13.53 -11.16
C MET A 30 7.80 -12.54 -11.02
N CYS A 31 7.55 -11.37 -10.43
CA CYS A 31 8.57 -10.37 -10.11
C CYS A 31 9.17 -10.55 -8.70
N GLY A 32 8.86 -11.66 -8.01
CA GLY A 32 9.35 -11.95 -6.66
C GLY A 32 8.57 -11.22 -5.55
N SER A 33 7.41 -10.64 -5.86
CA SER A 33 6.62 -9.87 -4.91
C SER A 33 5.47 -10.70 -4.31
N GLY A 34 5.27 -10.57 -2.99
CA GLY A 34 4.22 -11.30 -2.27
C GLY A 34 2.85 -10.62 -2.35
N LEU A 35 1.80 -11.33 -1.94
CA LEU A 35 0.46 -10.73 -1.82
C LEU A 35 0.43 -9.59 -0.79
N GLY A 36 1.30 -9.65 0.21
CA GLY A 36 1.51 -8.57 1.18
C GLY A 36 2.03 -7.29 0.53
N ASP A 37 3.03 -7.38 -0.34
CA ASP A 37 3.55 -6.22 -1.08
C ASP A 37 2.48 -5.60 -1.97
N LEU A 38 1.74 -6.45 -2.70
CA LEU A 38 0.63 -6.03 -3.55
C LEU A 38 -0.43 -5.28 -2.73
N SER A 39 -0.77 -5.79 -1.54
CA SER A 39 -1.71 -5.12 -0.63
C SER A 39 -1.23 -3.72 -0.22
N ILE A 40 0.05 -3.58 0.10
CA ILE A 40 0.66 -2.30 0.50
C ILE A 40 0.63 -1.31 -0.67
N ILE A 41 0.89 -1.77 -1.89
CA ILE A 41 0.84 -0.95 -3.11
C ILE A 41 -0.59 -0.47 -3.39
N HIS A 42 -1.60 -1.33 -3.27
CA HIS A 42 -3.01 -0.93 -3.43
C HIS A 42 -3.43 0.11 -2.39
N ASP A 43 -3.07 -0.10 -1.13
CA ASP A 43 -3.34 0.86 -0.05
C ASP A 43 -2.64 2.20 -0.32
N TRP A 44 -1.39 2.18 -0.77
CA TRP A 44 -0.67 3.39 -1.16
C TRP A 44 -1.39 4.14 -2.28
N ARG A 45 -1.81 3.46 -3.36
CA ARG A 45 -2.57 4.07 -4.47
C ARG A 45 -3.85 4.72 -3.96
N ARG A 46 -4.60 4.04 -3.08
CA ARG A 46 -5.82 4.58 -2.46
C ARG A 46 -5.54 5.82 -1.62
N LEU A 47 -4.51 5.78 -0.76
CA LEU A 47 -4.13 6.90 0.10
C LEU A 47 -3.65 8.11 -0.71
N CYS A 48 -2.92 7.89 -1.79
CA CYS A 48 -2.51 8.90 -2.76
C CYS A 48 -3.70 9.64 -3.38
N SER A 49 -4.77 8.92 -3.72
CA SER A 49 -6.01 9.50 -4.26
C SER A 49 -6.79 10.30 -3.21
N LEU A 50 -6.81 9.83 -1.96
CA LEU A 50 -7.51 10.49 -0.86
C LEU A 50 -6.78 11.72 -0.30
N ASN A 51 -5.46 11.80 -0.48
CA ASN A 51 -4.61 12.83 0.11
C ASN A 51 -3.73 13.53 -0.95
N PRO A 52 -4.31 14.15 -1.99
CA PRO A 52 -3.52 14.73 -3.08
C PRO A 52 -2.55 15.82 -2.61
N SER A 53 -2.93 16.61 -1.60
CA SER A 53 -2.13 17.71 -1.05
C SER A 53 -1.10 17.29 0.01
N ARG A 54 -0.90 15.99 0.24
CA ARG A 54 0.06 15.47 1.23
C ARG A 54 1.05 14.51 0.56
N ARG A 55 2.24 14.38 1.15
CA ARG A 55 3.19 13.33 0.76
C ARG A 55 2.64 11.99 1.25
N VAL A 56 2.61 10.99 0.37
CA VAL A 56 2.21 9.63 0.69
C VAL A 56 3.30 8.69 0.18
N TYR A 57 3.94 7.95 1.08
CA TYR A 57 5.05 7.05 0.73
C TYR A 57 4.94 5.74 1.49
N ILE A 58 5.49 4.68 0.92
CA ILE A 58 5.67 3.41 1.60
C ILE A 58 7.02 3.46 2.33
N TRP A 59 6.99 3.19 3.63
CA TRP A 59 8.21 2.92 4.39
C TRP A 59 8.40 1.42 4.48
N SER A 60 9.52 0.92 3.96
CA SER A 60 9.90 -0.49 4.00
C SER A 60 11.42 -0.59 3.96
N GLU A 61 11.97 -1.62 4.62
CA GLU A 61 13.36 -2.06 4.39
C GLU A 61 13.51 -2.72 3.02
N ASP A 62 12.40 -3.16 2.42
CA ASP A 62 12.39 -3.74 1.10
C ASP A 62 12.50 -2.67 0.00
N VAL A 63 13.57 -2.78 -0.79
CA VAL A 63 13.97 -1.79 -1.79
C VAL A 63 12.90 -1.63 -2.88
N HIS A 64 12.18 -2.70 -3.26
CA HIS A 64 11.15 -2.58 -4.30
C HIS A 64 9.95 -1.75 -3.85
N LEU A 65 9.65 -1.70 -2.54
CA LEU A 65 8.60 -0.87 -1.98
C LEU A 65 9.06 0.57 -1.71
N GLY A 66 10.36 0.80 -1.54
CA GLY A 66 10.91 2.14 -1.29
C GLY A 66 10.74 3.13 -2.45
N ALA A 67 10.49 2.65 -3.67
CA ALA A 67 10.25 3.50 -4.84
C ALA A 67 8.88 4.21 -4.83
N PHE A 68 7.95 3.79 -3.96
CA PHE A 68 6.61 4.35 -3.90
C PHE A 68 6.56 5.58 -2.99
N ASP A 69 6.80 6.75 -3.58
CA ASP A 69 6.75 8.06 -2.91
C ASP A 69 6.05 9.09 -3.79
N GLN A 70 4.84 9.48 -3.40
CA GLN A 70 4.09 10.54 -4.05
C GLN A 70 4.25 11.84 -3.26
N LEU A 71 4.90 12.83 -3.88
CA LEU A 71 4.93 14.20 -3.39
C LEU A 71 3.54 14.85 -3.45
N PRO A 72 3.27 15.88 -2.61
CA PRO A 72 2.05 16.66 -2.71
C PRO A 72 1.83 17.19 -4.13
N ARG A 73 0.61 17.04 -4.64
CA ARG A 73 0.14 17.61 -5.91
C ARG A 73 -0.87 18.70 -5.59
N LEU A 74 -0.68 19.88 -6.20
CA LEU A 74 -1.55 21.04 -6.10
C LEU A 74 -2.68 20.96 -7.12
#